data_AF-X1R976-F1
#
_entry.id   AF-X1R976-F1
#
_cell.length_a   1.000
_cell.length_b   1.000
_cell.length_c   1.000
_cell.angle_alpha   90.00
_cell.angle_beta   90.00
_cell.angle_gamma   90.00
#
_symmetry.space_group_name_H-M   'P 1'
#
loop_
_entity.id
_entity.type
_entity.pdbx_description
1 polymer ?
#
loop_
_entity_poly.entity_id
_entity_poly.type
_entity_poly.pdbx_seq_one_letter_code
_entity_poly.pdbx_strand_id
1 'polypeptide(L)' 'MEKALPAVMGAMFGLVMIVAVVGMAQAMQPVPPTPEYTCPICGEKFFTYDELYSHFVESHP' A
#
# COMPACT_ATOMS: atom_id res chain seq x y z
N MET A 1 -41.49 9.10 -18.28
CA MET A 1 -40.20 9.25 -17.54
C MET A 1 -40.17 8.37 -16.28
N GLU A 2 -41.30 7.77 -15.88
CA GLU A 2 -41.43 6.96 -14.66
C GLU A 2 -40.63 5.64 -14.64
N LYS A 3 -40.30 5.04 -15.79
CA LYS A 3 -39.53 3.77 -15.87
C LYS A 3 -38.02 3.95 -15.73
N ALA A 4 -37.53 5.17 -15.94
CA ALA A 4 -36.12 5.49 -15.79
C ALA A 4 -35.74 5.61 -14.31
N LEU A 5 -36.68 6.03 -13.45
CA LEU A 5 -36.44 6.21 -12.02
C LEU A 5 -35.97 4.91 -11.31
N PRO A 6 -36.64 3.75 -11.44
CA PRO A 6 -36.15 2.52 -10.81
C PRO A 6 -34.83 2.01 -11.41
N ALA A 7 -34.61 2.22 -12.72
CA ALA A 7 -33.37 1.84 -13.38
C ALA A 7 -32.17 2.68 -12.90
N VAL A 8 -32.37 4.00 -12.76
CA VAL A 8 -31.35 4.92 -12.23
C VAL A 8 -31.07 4.64 -10.76
N MET A 9 -32.11 4.40 -9.95
CA MET A 9 -31.93 4.01 -8.56
C MET A 9 -31.15 2.71 -8.42
N GLY A 10 -31.48 1.68 -9.21
CA GLY A 10 -30.75 0.41 -9.23
C GLY A 10 -29.29 0.56 -9.62
N ALA A 11 -29.00 1.37 -10.64
CA ALA A 11 -27.63 1.67 -11.07
C ALA A 11 -26.83 2.42 -9.98
N MET A 12 -27.44 3.38 -9.29
CA MET A 12 -26.80 4.13 -8.20
C MET A 12 -26.52 3.24 -6.99
N PHE A 13 -27.47 2.40 -6.58
CA PHE A 13 -27.23 1.44 -5.50
C PHE A 13 -26.12 0.44 -5.87
N GLY A 14 -26.11 -0.07 -7.11
CA GLY A 14 -25.04 -0.94 -7.60
C GLY A 14 -23.67 -0.26 -7.54
N LEU A 15 -23.58 0.99 -7.99
CA LEU A 15 -22.33 1.77 -7.94
C LEU A 15 -21.86 1.99 -6.49
N VAL A 16 -22.76 2.36 -5.57
CA VAL A 16 -22.44 2.55 -4.16
C VAL A 16 -21.92 1.27 -3.52
N MET A 17 -22.54 0.12 -3.82
CA MET A 17 -22.08 -1.19 -3.32
C MET A 17 -20.68 -1.54 -3.84
N ILE A 18 -20.40 -1.28 -5.12
CA ILE A 18 -19.06 -1.51 -5.69
C ILE A 18 -18.02 -0.63 -4.99
N VAL A 19 -18.30 0.67 -4.81
CA VAL A 19 -17.39 1.60 -4.13
C VAL A 19 -17.15 1.17 -2.67
N ALA A 20 -18.20 0.73 -1.97
CA ALA A 20 -18.09 0.23 -0.60
C ALA A 20 -17.18 -1.01 -0.51
N VAL A 21 -17.35 -1.99 -1.40
CA VAL A 21 -16.50 -3.20 -1.45
C VAL A 21 -15.04 -2.85 -1.75
N VAL A 22 -14.79 -1.96 -2.73
CA VAL A 22 -13.42 -1.54 -3.07
C VAL A 22 -12.77 -0.80 -1.90
N GLY A 23 -13.50 0.09 -1.21
CA GLY A 23 -12.99 0.81 -0.04
C GLY A 23 -12.61 -0.14 1.11
N MET A 24 -13.43 -1.16 1.38
CA MET A 24 -13.10 -2.18 2.39
C MET A 24 -11.89 -3.02 2.01
N ALA A 25 -11.75 -3.41 0.74
CA ALA A 25 -10.60 -4.19 0.25
C ALA A 25 -9.27 -3.41 0.37
N GLN A 26 -9.29 -2.10 0.16
CA GLN A 26 -8.12 -1.24 0.32
C GLN A 26 -7.67 -1.11 1.78
N ALA A 27 -8.61 -1.11 2.74
CA ALA A 27 -8.29 -1.02 4.16
C ALA A 27 -7.58 -2.27 4.72
N MET A 28 -7.67 -3.41 4.02
CA MET A 28 -7.06 -4.68 4.44
C MET A 28 -5.70 -4.95 3.78
N GLN A 29 -5.17 -4.01 2.98
CA GLN A 29 -3.87 -4.22 2.35
C GLN A 29 -2.76 -4.21 3.41
N PRO A 30 -1.86 -5.22 3.44
CA PRO A 30 -0.71 -5.19 4.32
C PRO A 30 0.17 -3.98 3.97
N VAL A 31 0.57 -3.23 5.00
CA VAL A 31 1.55 -2.15 4.82
C VAL A 31 2.86 -2.78 4.36
N PRO A 32 3.46 -2.34 3.25
CA PRO A 32 4.76 -2.87 2.82
C PRO A 32 5.80 -2.58 3.90
N PRO A 33 6.75 -3.50 4.16
CA PRO A 33 7.83 -3.24 5.09
C PRO A 33 8.63 -2.02 4.61
N THR A 34 9.03 -1.17 5.56
CA THR A 34 9.93 -0.05 5.29
C THR A 34 11.33 -0.41 5.78
N PRO A 35 12.41 -0.04 5.08
CA PRO A 35 13.75 -0.29 5.56
C PRO A 35 14.02 0.54 6.83
N GLU A 36 14.40 -0.13 7.91
CA GLU A 36 14.62 0.47 9.24
C GLU A 36 16.08 0.85 9.48
N TYR A 37 17.01 0.28 8.70
CA TYR A 37 18.46 0.43 8.91
C TYR A 37 19.02 1.37 7.85
N THR A 38 19.76 2.40 8.28
CA THR A 38 20.39 3.36 7.36
C THR A 38 21.89 3.44 7.64
N CYS A 39 22.71 3.29 6.61
CA CYS A 39 24.16 3.44 6.73
C CYS A 39 24.52 4.89 7.09
N PRO A 40 25.24 5.15 8.19
CA PRO A 40 25.57 6.51 8.61
C PRO A 40 26.66 7.16 7.76
N ILE A 41 27.34 6.40 6.89
CA ILE A 41 28.45 6.89 6.06
C ILE A 41 27.91 7.35 4.69
N CYS A 42 27.10 6.52 4.03
CA CYS A 42 26.61 6.79 2.66
C CYS A 42 25.09 7.03 2.56
N GLY A 43 24.32 6.73 3.61
CA GLY A 43 22.86 6.90 3.63
C GLY A 43 22.05 5.78 2.97
N GLU A 44 22.68 4.70 2.53
CA GLU A 44 21.96 3.55 1.96
C GLU A 44 21.07 2.86 3.00
N LYS A 45 19.91 2.34 2.57
CA LYS A 45 18.87 1.81 3.46
C LYS A 45 18.69 0.31 3.28
N PHE A 46 18.56 -0.41 4.38
CA PHE A 46 18.48 -1.86 4.46
C PHE A 46 17.29 -2.31 5.31
N PHE A 47 16.78 -3.52 5.05
CA PHE A 47 15.65 -4.08 5.78
C PHE A 47 16.10 -4.85 7.02
N THR A 48 17.35 -5.31 7.04
CA THR A 48 17.92 -6.06 8.16
C THR A 48 19.24 -5.46 8.63
N TYR A 49 19.59 -5.75 9.88
CA TYR A 49 20.89 -5.39 10.43
C TYR A 49 22.04 -6.11 9.71
N ASP A 50 21.85 -7.38 9.33
CA ASP A 50 22.88 -8.18 8.65
C ASP A 50 23.26 -7.59 7.28
N GLU A 51 22.26 -7.13 6.51
CA GLU A 51 22.49 -6.41 5.24
C GLU A 51 23.29 -5.12 5.46
N LEU A 52 22.92 -4.31 6.46
CA LEU A 52 23.66 -3.10 6.81
C LEU A 52 25.09 -3.43 7.22
N TYR A 53 25.29 -4.47 8.04
CA TYR A 53 26.60 -4.86 8.53
C TYR A 53 27.51 -5.34 7.40
N SER A 54 27.01 -6.20 6.51
CA SER A 54 27.75 -6.62 5.31
C SER A 54 28.14 -5.44 4.44
N HIS A 55 27.20 -4.52 4.17
CA HIS A 55 27.50 -3.28 3.44
C HIS A 55 28.61 -2.47 4.13
N PHE A 56 28.51 -2.27 5.45
CA PHE A 56 29.48 -1.52 6.23
C PHE A 56 30.89 -2.11 6.10
N VAL A 57 31.02 -3.44 6.22
CA VAL A 57 32.32 -4.14 6.15
C VAL A 57 32.91 -4.13 4.74
N GLU A 58 32.08 -4.29 3.70
CA GLU A 58 32.56 -4.41 2.32
C GLU A 58 32.78 -3.07 1.62
N SER A 59 31.93 -2.07 1.92
CA SER A 59 31.93 -0.77 1.24
C SER A 59 32.65 0.33 2.02
N HIS A 60 32.83 0.18 3.33
CA HIS A 60 33.44 1.17 4.22
C HIS A 60 34.52 0.58 5.15
N PRO A 61 35.58 -0.04 4.61
CA PRO A 61 36.71 -0.52 5.41
C PRO A 61 37.48 0.60 6.12
#